data_AF-A0A1G3IE41-F1
#
_entry.id   AF-A0A1G3IE41-F1
#
_cell.length_a   1.000
_cell.length_b   1.000
_cell.length_c   1.000
_cell.angle_alpha   90.00
_cell.angle_beta   90.00
_cell.angle_gamma   90.00
#
_symmetry.space_group_name_H-M   'P 1'
#
loop_
_entity.id
_entity.type
_entity.pdbx_description
1 polymer ?
#
loop_
_entity_poly.entity_id
_entity_poly.type
_entity_poly.pdbx_seq_one_letter_code
_entity_poly.pdbx_strand_id
1 'polypeptide(L)'
;MPSKKKRLTMGAVIILPTANHEWGMWGASLHNGYDPNVTWTAASRFLAETFRLKPEQVRDLLDARFGRHLADDLSFIPQLVAGTFRGGPADEEIIASHLAARFAQPAWRDWVRITLGEIKRG
;
A
#
# COMPACT_ATOMS: atom_id res chain seq x y z
N MET A 1 14.96 36.62 3.64
CA MET A 1 13.71 36.34 2.91
C MET A 1 13.49 34.83 2.91
N PRO A 2 12.40 34.28 3.50
CA PRO A 2 12.22 32.85 3.54
C PRO A 2 11.72 32.31 2.19
N SER A 3 12.40 31.28 1.70
CA SER A 3 12.15 30.59 0.45
C SER A 3 10.76 29.92 0.44
N LYS A 4 9.99 30.16 -0.62
CA LYS A 4 8.70 29.50 -0.89
C LYS A 4 8.96 28.02 -1.21
N LYS A 5 8.87 27.15 -0.22
CA LYS A 5 8.67 25.71 -0.47
C LYS A 5 7.34 25.57 -1.22
N LYS A 6 7.40 25.28 -2.52
CA LYS A 6 6.23 24.82 -3.29
C LYS A 6 5.71 23.57 -2.57
N ARG A 7 4.63 23.72 -1.80
CA ARG A 7 3.81 22.60 -1.40
C ARG A 7 3.18 22.11 -2.71
N LEU A 8 3.72 21.04 -3.28
CA LEU A 8 3.05 20.31 -4.36
C LEU A 8 1.67 19.96 -3.81
N THR A 9 0.64 20.59 -4.36
CA THR A 9 -0.75 20.17 -4.11
C THR A 9 -0.86 18.75 -4.66
N MET A 10 -0.85 17.75 -3.77
CA MET A 10 -1.27 16.39 -4.10
C MET A 10 -2.66 16.50 -4.70
N GLY A 11 -2.80 16.22 -6.00
CA GLY A 11 -4.12 16.06 -6.60
C GLY A 11 -4.87 14.98 -5.82
N ALA A 12 -6.16 15.16 -5.57
CA ALA A 12 -6.94 14.19 -4.82
C ALA A 12 -6.87 12.81 -5.52
N VAL A 13 -6.21 11.83 -4.89
CA VAL A 13 -6.20 10.44 -5.35
C VAL A 13 -7.55 9.82 -5.04
N ILE A 14 -8.23 9.30 -6.07
CA ILE A 14 -9.45 8.52 -5.90
C ILE A 14 -9.05 7.13 -5.41
N ILE A 15 -9.56 6.74 -4.24
CA ILE A 15 -9.35 5.41 -3.64
C ILE A 15 -10.67 4.66 -3.74
N LEU A 16 -10.68 3.57 -4.50
CA LEU A 16 -11.84 2.69 -4.58
C LEU A 16 -11.86 1.75 -3.37
N PRO A 17 -13.04 1.34 -2.89
CA PRO A 17 -13.13 0.26 -1.91
C PRO A 17 -12.61 -1.04 -2.51
N THR A 18 -12.13 -1.95 -1.65
CA THR A 18 -11.80 -3.31 -2.05
C THR A 18 -13.02 -4.00 -2.66
N ALA A 19 -12.81 -4.81 -3.70
CA ALA A 19 -13.80 -5.73 -4.21
C ALA A 19 -13.70 -7.12 -3.55
N ASN A 20 -12.69 -7.35 -2.71
CA ASN A 20 -12.35 -8.65 -2.14
C ASN A 20 -11.97 -8.56 -0.65
N HIS A 21 -12.97 -8.41 0.21
CA HIS A 21 -12.78 -8.24 1.66
C HIS A 21 -12.20 -9.48 2.36
N GLU A 22 -12.28 -10.65 1.74
CA GLU A 22 -11.82 -11.92 2.32
C GLU A 22 -10.39 -12.31 1.90
N TRP A 23 -9.85 -11.66 0.86
CA TRP A 23 -8.52 -11.96 0.33
C TRP A 23 -7.76 -10.70 -0.08
N GLY A 24 -6.71 -10.84 -0.92
CA GLY A 24 -5.83 -9.74 -1.28
C GLY A 24 -5.20 -9.06 -0.07
N MET A 25 -4.96 -7.75 -0.18
CA MET A 25 -4.44 -6.94 0.89
C MET A 25 -5.43 -6.80 2.05
N TRP A 26 -6.72 -6.60 1.75
CA TRP A 26 -7.73 -6.34 2.77
C TRP A 26 -7.91 -7.51 3.73
N GLY A 27 -8.15 -8.71 3.19
CA GLY A 27 -8.30 -9.92 3.97
C GLY A 27 -7.02 -10.29 4.73
N ALA A 28 -5.86 -10.06 4.12
CA ALA A 28 -4.58 -10.31 4.78
C ALA A 28 -4.30 -9.32 5.93
N SER A 29 -4.63 -8.03 5.78
CA SER A 29 -4.53 -7.05 6.87
C SER A 29 -5.43 -7.44 8.05
N LEU A 30 -6.67 -7.89 7.78
CA LEU A 30 -7.57 -8.41 8.81
C LEU A 30 -6.98 -9.65 9.51
N HIS A 31 -6.46 -10.61 8.74
CA HIS A 31 -5.84 -11.82 9.27
C HIS A 31 -4.62 -11.52 10.14
N ASN A 32 -3.81 -10.55 9.73
CA ASN A 32 -2.60 -10.12 10.44
C ASN A 32 -2.92 -9.22 11.65
N GLY A 33 -4.17 -8.78 11.81
CA GLY A 33 -4.65 -8.01 12.97
C GLY A 33 -4.43 -6.50 12.87
N TYR A 34 -4.29 -5.95 11.66
CA TYR A 34 -4.12 -4.51 11.42
C TYR A 34 -5.41 -3.89 10.91
N ASP A 35 -5.57 -2.57 11.05
CA ASP A 35 -6.70 -1.86 10.47
C ASP A 35 -6.60 -1.90 8.92
N PRO A 36 -7.50 -2.62 8.24
CA PRO A 36 -7.44 -2.71 6.79
C PRO A 36 -7.68 -1.36 6.12
N ASN A 37 -8.44 -0.43 6.73
CA ASN A 37 -8.69 0.88 6.14
C ASN A 37 -7.41 1.72 6.06
N VAL A 38 -6.60 1.71 7.13
CA VAL A 38 -5.33 2.44 7.18
C VAL A 38 -4.36 1.90 6.14
N THR A 39 -4.20 0.57 6.12
CA THR A 39 -3.30 -0.08 5.15
C THR A 39 -3.74 0.09 3.71
N TRP A 40 -5.05 -0.05 3.44
CA TRP A 40 -5.64 0.11 2.12
C TRP A 40 -5.48 1.54 1.61
N THR A 41 -5.76 2.53 2.45
CA THR A 41 -5.65 3.95 2.11
C THR A 41 -4.20 4.33 1.78
N ALA A 42 -3.26 3.97 2.67
CA ALA A 42 -1.86 4.30 2.49
C ALA A 42 -1.26 3.63 1.25
N ALA A 43 -1.49 2.32 1.07
CA ALA A 43 -1.00 1.59 -0.11
C ALA A 43 -1.64 2.10 -1.40
N SER A 44 -2.94 2.42 -1.39
CA SER A 44 -3.62 2.94 -2.58
C SER A 44 -3.03 4.26 -3.04
N ARG A 45 -2.83 5.20 -2.10
CA ARG A 45 -2.19 6.49 -2.39
C ARG A 45 -0.78 6.31 -2.94
N PHE A 46 0.03 5.53 -2.23
CA PHE A 46 1.41 5.28 -2.60
C PHE A 46 1.53 4.69 -4.02
N LEU A 47 0.75 3.66 -4.33
CA LEU A 47 0.80 2.98 -5.63
C LEU A 47 0.28 3.88 -6.76
N ALA A 48 -0.84 4.58 -6.53
CA ALA A 48 -1.39 5.52 -7.50
C ALA A 48 -0.36 6.59 -7.89
N GLU A 49 0.31 7.18 -6.90
CA GLU A 49 1.28 8.26 -7.14
C GLU A 49 2.59 7.75 -7.73
N THR A 50 3.14 6.67 -7.18
CA THR A 50 4.45 6.12 -7.57
C THR A 50 4.44 5.57 -9.00
N PHE A 51 3.32 4.95 -9.39
CA PHE A 51 3.20 4.23 -10.67
C PHE A 51 2.21 4.89 -11.65
N ARG A 52 1.59 6.01 -11.26
CA ARG A 52 0.57 6.73 -12.06
C ARG A 52 -0.57 5.82 -12.50
N LEU A 53 -1.00 4.94 -11.59
CA LEU A 53 -2.06 3.96 -11.85
C LEU A 53 -3.43 4.60 -11.75
N LYS A 54 -4.38 4.10 -12.55
CA LYS A 54 -5.79 4.42 -12.39
C LYS A 54 -6.34 3.79 -11.10
N PRO A 55 -7.39 4.36 -10.49
CA PRO A 55 -7.99 3.84 -9.26
C PRO A 55 -8.36 2.34 -9.35
N GLU A 56 -8.88 1.90 -10.49
CA GLU A 56 -9.25 0.50 -10.73
C GLU A 56 -8.01 -0.41 -10.73
N GLN A 57 -6.93 0.02 -11.37
CA GLN A 57 -5.68 -0.75 -11.42
C GLN A 57 -5.05 -0.90 -10.03
N VAL A 58 -5.17 0.12 -9.19
CA VAL A 58 -4.71 0.07 -7.81
C VAL A 58 -5.54 -0.93 -7.02
N ARG A 59 -6.88 -0.83 -7.09
CA ARG A 59 -7.78 -1.79 -6.42
C ARG A 59 -7.49 -3.22 -6.87
N ASP A 60 -7.45 -3.47 -8.17
CA ASP A 60 -7.27 -4.82 -8.71
C ASP A 60 -5.90 -5.40 -8.33
N LEU A 61 -4.85 -4.56 -8.27
CA LEU A 61 -3.52 -4.96 -7.80
C LEU A 61 -3.52 -5.32 -6.30
N LEU A 62 -4.21 -4.54 -5.48
CA LEU A 62 -4.33 -4.78 -4.04
C LEU A 62 -5.27 -5.96 -3.72
N ASP A 63 -6.26 -6.24 -4.54
CA ASP A 63 -7.15 -7.40 -4.39
C ASP A 63 -6.53 -8.70 -4.93
N ALA A 64 -5.44 -8.61 -5.70
CA ALA A 64 -4.70 -9.76 -6.21
C ALA A 64 -3.75 -10.38 -5.17
N ARG A 65 -3.09 -11.48 -5.56
CA ARG A 65 -2.03 -12.14 -4.78
C ARG A 65 -0.92 -11.17 -4.36
N PHE A 66 -0.62 -10.18 -5.20
CA PHE A 66 0.32 -9.12 -4.89
C PHE A 66 -0.04 -8.40 -3.57
N GLY A 67 -1.29 -7.97 -3.43
CA GLY A 67 -1.74 -7.26 -2.23
C GLY A 67 -1.64 -8.10 -0.95
N ARG A 68 -1.86 -9.42 -1.03
CA ARG A 68 -1.64 -10.32 0.11
C ARG A 68 -0.18 -10.31 0.57
N HIS A 69 0.77 -10.42 -0.36
CA HIS A 69 2.20 -10.37 -0.03
C HIS A 69 2.64 -9.01 0.44
N LEU A 70 2.01 -7.94 -0.05
CA LEU A 70 2.24 -6.60 0.47
C LEU A 70 1.76 -6.48 1.92
N ALA A 71 0.58 -7.00 2.27
CA ALA A 71 0.10 -7.01 3.65
C ALA A 71 0.99 -7.84 4.59
N ASP A 72 1.48 -9.00 4.10
CA ASP A 72 2.47 -9.81 4.82
C ASP A 72 3.78 -9.02 5.01
N ASP A 73 4.21 -8.22 4.03
CA ASP A 73 5.36 -7.34 4.19
C ASP A 73 5.16 -6.25 5.26
N LEU A 74 3.97 -5.64 5.30
CA LEU A 74 3.66 -4.62 6.30
C LEU A 74 3.69 -5.17 7.73
N SER A 75 3.53 -6.48 7.93
CA SER A 75 3.66 -7.12 9.25
C SER A 75 5.04 -6.95 9.88
N PHE A 76 6.07 -6.72 9.06
CA PHE A 76 7.45 -6.51 9.52
C PHE A 76 7.71 -5.07 9.98
N ILE A 77 6.75 -4.16 9.83
CA ILE A 77 6.86 -2.81 10.39
C ILE A 77 6.89 -2.93 11.92
N PRO A 78 7.99 -2.54 12.58
CA PRO A 78 8.10 -2.64 14.03
C PRO A 78 7.19 -1.58 14.65
N GLN A 79 6.29 -2.01 15.54
CA GLN A 79 5.53 -1.11 16.40
C GLN A 79 5.82 -1.38 17.87
N LEU A 80 6.16 -0.31 18.59
CA LEU A 80 6.31 -0.34 20.03
C LEU A 80 5.03 0.23 20.65
N VAL A 81 4.19 -0.64 21.20
CA VAL A 81 3.00 -0.23 21.94
C VAL A 81 3.14 -0.69 23.37
N ALA A 82 3.16 0.26 24.31
CA ALA A 82 3.28 0.01 25.75
C ALA A 82 4.44 -0.93 26.14
N GLY A 83 5.60 -0.81 25.47
CA GLY A 83 6.79 -1.64 25.75
C GLY A 83 6.74 -3.06 25.15
N THR A 84 5.70 -3.41 24.40
CA THR A 84 5.61 -4.65 23.62
C THR A 84 5.75 -4.38 22.12
N PHE A 85 6.57 -5.19 21.45
CA PHE A 85 6.55 -5.29 19.99
C PHE A 85 5.30 -6.07 19.58
N ARG A 86 4.24 -5.35 19.21
CA ARG A 86 3.14 -5.93 18.44
C ARG A 86 3.30 -5.42 17.02
N GLY A 87 3.57 -6.33 16.08
CA GLY A 87 3.85 -5.99 14.69
C GLY A 87 2.64 -5.38 13.97
N GLY A 88 2.91 -4.68 12.87
CA GLY A 88 1.91 -4.11 11.98
C GLY A 88 1.81 -2.59 12.03
N PRO A 89 1.36 -1.93 10.95
CA PRO A 89 1.26 -0.49 10.91
C PRO A 89 -0.07 0.05 11.47
N ALA A 90 -0.01 1.21 12.13
CA ALA A 90 -1.17 1.98 12.59
C ALA A 90 -1.18 3.42 12.04
N ASP A 91 -0.18 3.78 11.26
CA ASP A 91 0.04 5.14 10.79
C ASP A 91 0.39 5.14 9.29
N GLU A 92 -0.30 5.98 8.52
CA GLU A 92 -0.12 6.07 7.06
C GLU A 92 1.29 6.56 6.66
N GLU A 93 1.92 7.43 7.45
CA GLU A 93 3.26 7.97 7.17
C GLU A 93 4.33 6.90 7.38
N ILE A 94 4.18 6.06 8.42
CA ILE A 94 5.05 4.90 8.64
C ILE A 94 4.90 3.90 7.49
N ILE A 95 3.66 3.62 7.06
CA ILE A 95 3.42 2.74 5.91
C ILE A 95 4.07 3.31 4.66
N ALA A 96 3.84 4.59 4.35
CA ALA A 96 4.39 5.22 3.15
C ALA A 96 5.92 5.19 3.14
N SER A 97 6.55 5.40 4.30
CA SER A 97 8.01 5.32 4.45
C SER A 97 8.54 3.89 4.21
N HIS A 98 7.85 2.88 4.76
CA HIS A 98 8.19 1.47 4.53
C HIS A 98 8.02 1.08 3.06
N LEU A 99 6.92 1.49 2.43
CA LEU A 99 6.66 1.27 1.01
C LEU A 99 7.72 1.95 0.14
N ALA A 100 8.13 3.17 0.45
CA ALA A 100 9.20 3.86 -0.28
C ALA A 100 10.52 3.07 -0.25
N ALA A 101 10.90 2.54 0.92
CA ALA A 101 12.08 1.67 1.05
C ALA A 101 11.91 0.35 0.28
N ARG A 102 10.70 -0.23 0.31
CA ARG A 102 10.42 -1.49 -0.39
C ARG A 102 10.48 -1.35 -1.90
N PHE A 103 9.88 -0.29 -2.43
CA PHE A 103 9.81 -0.01 -3.86
C PHE A 103 11.06 0.69 -4.44
N ALA A 104 12.06 0.96 -3.61
CA ALA A 104 13.43 1.22 -4.08
C ALA A 104 14.09 -0.06 -4.64
N GLN A 105 13.59 -1.24 -4.27
CA GLN A 105 14.11 -2.53 -4.76
C GLN A 105 13.48 -2.88 -6.12
N PRO A 106 14.28 -3.25 -7.15
CA PRO A 106 13.75 -3.56 -8.49
C PRO A 106 12.71 -4.67 -8.50
N ALA A 107 12.91 -5.72 -7.69
CA ALA A 107 12.03 -6.89 -7.66
C ALA A 107 10.56 -6.54 -7.36
N TRP A 108 10.31 -5.61 -6.43
CA TRP A 108 8.96 -5.16 -6.10
C TRP A 108 8.31 -4.37 -7.23
N ARG A 109 9.08 -3.52 -7.91
CA ARG A 109 8.60 -2.74 -9.06
C ARG A 109 8.26 -3.66 -10.24
N ASP A 110 9.11 -4.65 -10.50
CA ASP A 110 8.87 -5.65 -11.54
C ASP A 110 7.62 -6.48 -11.25
N TRP A 111 7.38 -6.84 -10.00
CA TRP A 111 6.20 -7.60 -9.64
C TRP A 111 4.90 -6.83 -9.85
N VAL A 112 4.87 -5.52 -9.57
CA VAL A 112 3.73 -4.66 -9.93
C VAL A 112 3.46 -4.71 -11.44
N ARG A 113 4.50 -4.55 -12.27
CA ARG A 113 4.38 -4.62 -13.73
C ARG A 113 3.87 -5.98 -14.21
N ILE A 114 4.39 -7.07 -13.66
CA ILE A 114 3.98 -8.44 -14.00
C ILE A 114 2.51 -8.65 -13.64
N THR A 115 2.11 -8.32 -12.41
CA THR A 115 0.75 -8.51 -11.90
C THR A 115 -0.26 -7.71 -12.72
N LEU A 116 0.02 -6.44 -13.03
CA LEU A 116 -0.84 -5.63 -13.91
C LEU A 116 -0.97 -6.23 -15.32
N GLY A 117 0.10 -6.84 -15.83
CA GLY A 117 0.07 -7.56 -17.10
C GLY A 117 -0.78 -8.83 -17.06
N GLU A 118 -0.79 -9.55 -15.93
CA GLU A 118 -1.64 -10.72 -15.71
C GLU A 118 -3.12 -10.33 -15.59
N ILE A 119 -3.44 -9.31 -14.78
CA ILE A 119 -4.80 -8.80 -14.60
C ILE A 119 -5.42 -8.38 -15.93
N LYS A 120 -4.66 -7.70 -16.80
CA LYS A 120 -5.17 -7.26 -18.11
C LYS A 120 -5.49 -8.42 -19.08
N ARG A 121 -4.88 -9.59 -18.87
CA ARG A 121 -5.02 -10.76 -19.76
C ARG A 121 -6.11 -11.74 -19.32
N GLY A 122 -6.55 -11.67 -18.06
CA GLY A 122 -7.70 -12.40 -17.54
C GLY A 122 -9.00 -11.69 -17.88
#